data_AF-A0A0V0SFS2-F1
#
_entry.id   AF-A0A0V0SFS2-F1
#
_cell.length_a   1.000
_cell.length_b   1.000
_cell.length_c   1.000
_cell.angle_alpha   90.00
_cell.angle_beta   90.00
_cell.angle_gamma   90.00
#
_symmetry.space_group_name_H-M   'P 1'
#
loop_
_entity.id
_entity.type
_entity.pdbx_description
1 polymer ?
#
loop_
_entity_poly.entity_id
_entity_poly.type
_entity_poly.pdbx_seq_one_letter_code
_entity_poly.pdbx_strand_id
1 'polypeptide(L)'
;MKGIIAVAWYDNRRVTATSTYLGIEPKSAVKRWNGRQRKVINVEIPNILKNYNMNMGGIDLNNMLAALYRIEHKSRKWTRRIFFQIISTAMTNAWQL
;
A
#
# COMPACT_ATOMS: atom_id res chain seq x y z
N MET A 1 20.98 -11.50 -16.76
CA MET A 1 19.87 -10.53 -16.84
C MET A 1 18.77 -10.96 -15.89
N LYS A 2 18.43 -10.16 -14.86
CA LYS A 2 17.21 -10.42 -14.08
C LYS A 2 16.02 -10.01 -14.97
N GLY A 3 15.31 -11.01 -15.50
CA GLY A 3 14.14 -10.78 -16.33
C GLY A 3 13.04 -10.06 -15.54
N ILE A 4 12.29 -9.19 -16.21
CA ILE A 4 11.09 -8.58 -15.63
C ILE A 4 9.99 -9.65 -15.63
N ILE A 5 9.41 -9.91 -14.46
CA ILE A 5 8.30 -10.84 -14.29
C ILE A 5 7.01 -10.02 -14.25
N ALA A 6 6.09 -10.29 -15.18
CA ALA A 6 4.75 -9.73 -15.19
C ALA A 6 3.73 -10.81 -14.83
N VAL A 7 2.86 -10.53 -13.87
CA VAL A 7 1.83 -11.45 -13.37
C VAL A 7 0.48 -10.76 -13.46
N ALA A 8 -0.50 -11.46 -14.03
CA ALA A 8 -1.90 -11.07 -13.97
C ALA A 8 -2.64 -12.06 -13.06
N TRP A 9 -3.33 -11.55 -12.04
CA TRP A 9 -4.13 -12.33 -11.11
C TRP A 9 -5.57 -11.83 -11.13
N TYR A 10 -6.52 -12.76 -11.07
CA TYR A 10 -7.94 -12.47 -11.10
C TYR A 10 -8.59 -12.88 -9.78
N ASP A 11 -9.16 -11.90 -9.10
CA ASP A 11 -10.07 -12.08 -7.97
C ASP A 11 -11.42 -11.46 -8.37
N ASN A 12 -11.95 -10.49 -7.63
CA ASN A 12 -13.13 -9.72 -8.06
C ASN A 12 -12.85 -8.86 -9.32
N ARG A 13 -11.60 -8.42 -9.50
CA ARG A 13 -11.12 -7.65 -10.65
C ARG A 13 -9.72 -8.12 -11.01
N ARG A 14 -9.31 -7.89 -12.26
CA ARG A 14 -7.95 -8.18 -12.72
C ARG A 14 -6.96 -7.26 -12.00
N VAL A 15 -5.92 -7.83 -11.42
CA VAL A 15 -4.76 -7.13 -10.88
C VAL A 15 -3.54 -7.53 -11.70
N THR A 16 -2.80 -6.56 -12.22
CA THR A 16 -1.55 -6.81 -12.94
C THR A 16 -0.40 -6.23 -12.14
N ALA A 17 0.62 -7.03 -11.87
CA ALA A 17 1.80 -6.63 -11.12
C ALA A 17 3.08 -7.02 -11.86
N THR A 18 4.12 -6.23 -11.67
CA THR A 18 5.42 -6.44 -12.30
C THR A 18 6.51 -6.34 -11.25
N SER A 19 7.47 -7.27 -11.27
CA SER A 19 8.61 -7.28 -10.35
C SER A 19 9.87 -7.77 -11.04
N THR A 20 11.01 -7.32 -10.55
CA THR A 20 12.35 -7.76 -10.95
C THR A 20 12.92 -8.85 -10.04
N TYR A 21 12.18 -9.22 -8.98
CA TYR A 21 12.65 -10.12 -7.94
C TYR A 21 11.66 -11.24 -7.59
N LEU A 22 10.36 -10.93 -7.52
CA LEU A 22 9.34 -11.87 -7.03
C LEU A 22 8.38 -12.27 -8.15
N GLY A 23 8.20 -13.58 -8.32
CA GLY A 23 7.27 -14.15 -9.28
C GLY A 23 5.96 -14.64 -8.68
N ILE A 24 5.38 -15.66 -9.30
CA ILE A 24 4.13 -16.30 -8.87
C ILE A 24 4.38 -17.18 -7.64
N GLU A 25 5.46 -17.95 -7.66
CA GLU A 25 5.78 -18.93 -6.62
C GLU A 25 6.64 -18.34 -5.48
N PRO A 26 6.50 -18.88 -4.25
CA PRO A 26 5.44 -19.79 -3.81
C PRO A 26 4.08 -19.09 -3.72
N LYS A 27 3.02 -19.74 -4.20
CA LYS A 27 1.65 -19.24 -3.97
C LYS A 27 1.35 -19.24 -2.47
N SER A 28 0.62 -18.22 -2.03
CA SER A 28 0.14 -18.12 -0.65
C SER A 28 -1.38 -18.11 -0.61
N ALA A 29 -1.98 -18.52 0.50
CA ALA A 29 -3.41 -18.40 0.72
C ALA A 29 -3.72 -17.17 1.60
N VAL A 30 -4.74 -16.40 1.23
CA VAL A 30 -5.28 -15.30 2.03
C VAL A 30 -6.76 -15.50 2.28
N LYS A 31 -7.20 -15.18 3.51
CA LYS A 31 -8.61 -15.20 3.89
C LYS A 31 -9.33 -14.00 3.28
N ARG A 32 -10.39 -14.26 2.50
CA ARG A 32 -11.24 -13.23 1.87
C ARG A 32 -12.71 -13.51 2.16
N TRP A 33 -13.48 -12.46 2.39
CA TRP A 33 -14.93 -12.56 2.49
C TRP A 33 -15.55 -12.74 1.11
N ASN A 34 -16.33 -13.82 0.93
CA ASN A 34 -17.12 -14.04 -0.27
C ASN A 34 -18.57 -13.62 -0.01
N GLY A 35 -19.01 -12.54 -0.65
CA GLY A 35 -20.36 -12.00 -0.49
C GLY A 35 -21.47 -12.93 -1.01
N ARG A 36 -21.20 -13.80 -1.99
CA ARG A 36 -22.17 -14.77 -2.53
C ARG A 36 -22.41 -15.92 -1.56
N GLN A 37 -21.34 -16.43 -0.96
CA GLN A 37 -21.40 -17.56 -0.02
C GLN A 37 -21.58 -17.13 1.44
N ARG A 38 -21.48 -15.82 1.72
CA ARG A 38 -21.51 -15.22 3.08
C ARG A 38 -20.55 -15.92 4.04
N LYS A 39 -19.37 -16.27 3.56
CA LYS A 39 -18.33 -16.98 4.31
C LYS A 39 -16.96 -16.45 3.94
N VAL A 40 -16.03 -16.61 4.88
CA VAL A 40 -14.60 -16.39 4.62
C VAL A 40 -14.04 -17.62 3.90
N ILE A 41 -13.47 -17.40 2.72
CA ILE A 41 -12.80 -18.42 1.92
C ILE A 41 -11.29 -18.15 1.85
N ASN A 42 -10.51 -19.20 1.66
CA ASN A 42 -9.08 -19.07 1.35
C ASN A 42 -8.92 -18.93 -0.16
N VAL A 43 -8.29 -17.85 -0.61
CA VAL A 43 -7.98 -17.59 -2.02
C VAL A 43 -6.48 -17.66 -2.22
N GLU A 44 -6.05 -18.38 -3.25
CA GLU A 44 -4.65 -18.40 -3.67
C GLU A 44 -4.25 -17.06 -4.30
N ILE A 45 -3.20 -16.47 -3.76
CA ILE A 45 -2.60 -15.22 -4.24
C ILE A 45 -1.12 -15.47 -4.60
N PRO A 46 -0.64 -14.92 -5.74
CA PRO A 46 0.76 -15.02 -6.11
C PRO A 46 1.67 -14.26 -5.13
N ASN A 47 2.90 -14.75 -4.98
CA ASN A 47 3.86 -14.22 -4.01
C ASN A 47 4.14 -12.72 -4.19
N ILE A 48 4.23 -12.26 -5.45
CA ILE A 48 4.40 -10.85 -5.80
C ILE A 48 3.33 -9.94 -5.16
N LEU A 49 2.06 -10.35 -5.19
CA LEU A 49 0.95 -9.54 -4.66
C LEU A 49 0.91 -9.58 -3.12
N LYS A 50 1.27 -10.72 -2.53
CA LYS A 50 1.40 -10.81 -1.06
C LYS A 50 2.47 -9.85 -0.55
N ASN A 51 3.66 -9.87 -1.14
CA ASN A 51 4.75 -8.99 -0.74
C ASN A 51 4.41 -7.52 -0.99
N TYR A 52 3.75 -7.22 -2.10
CA TYR A 52 3.25 -5.88 -2.37
C TYR A 52 2.32 -5.38 -1.26
N ASN A 53 1.30 -6.16 -0.90
CA ASN A 53 0.36 -5.79 0.17
C ASN A 53 1.03 -5.68 1.55
N MET A 54 2.00 -6.55 1.85
CA MET A 54 2.76 -6.45 3.11
C MET A 54 3.56 -5.15 3.20
N ASN A 55 4.09 -4.65 2.08
CA ASN A 55 4.93 -3.47 2.04
C ASN A 55 4.17 -2.16 1.80
N MET A 56 2.94 -2.20 1.25
CA MET A 56 2.13 -1.00 1.01
C MET A 56 1.79 -0.23 2.30
N GLY A 57 1.63 -0.94 3.43
CA GLY A 57 1.11 -0.36 4.66
C GLY A 57 1.89 0.84 5.21
N GLY A 58 3.18 0.98 4.87
CA GLY A 58 4.00 2.11 5.33
C GLY A 58 3.55 3.45 4.75
N ILE A 59 3.20 3.50 3.47
CA ILE A 59 2.77 4.74 2.80
C ILE A 59 1.36 5.12 3.27
N ASP A 60 0.46 4.14 3.37
CA ASP A 60 -0.92 4.37 3.82
C ASP A 60 -0.96 4.87 5.26
N LEU A 61 -0.11 4.32 6.13
CA LEU A 61 0.02 4.78 7.52
C LEU A 61 0.51 6.22 7.59
N ASN A 62 1.56 6.57 6.84
CA ASN A 62 2.05 7.94 6.81
C ASN A 62 1.00 8.92 6.26
N ASN A 63 0.28 8.54 5.21
CA ASN A 63 -0.80 9.36 4.65
C ASN A 63 -1.96 9.55 5.65
N MET A 64 -2.32 8.50 6.39
CA MET A 64 -3.32 8.58 7.46
C MET A 64 -2.87 9.53 8.58
N LEU A 65 -1.62 9.40 9.05
CA LEU A 65 -1.07 10.28 10.08
C LEU A 65 -0.97 11.74 9.61
N ALA A 66 -0.56 11.96 8.36
CA ALA A 66 -0.52 13.28 7.74
C ALA A 66 -1.92 13.93 7.61
N ALA A 67 -2.97 13.11 7.40
CA ALA A 67 -4.34 13.59 7.40
C ALA A 67 -4.86 13.89 8.82
N LEU A 68 -4.53 13.03 9.80
CA LEU A 68 -4.97 13.17 11.20
C LEU A 68 -4.34 14.39 11.89
N TYR A 69 -3.04 14.60 11.71
CA TYR A 69 -2.29 15.69 12.34
C TYR A 69 -2.06 16.87 11.38
N ARG A 70 -2.95 17.03 10.39
CA ARG A 70 -2.79 18.07 9.36
C ARG A 70 -2.83 19.46 9.98
N ILE A 71 -1.72 20.19 9.87
CA ILE A 71 -1.65 21.60 10.24
C ILE A 71 -2.44 22.40 9.19
N GLU A 72 -3.66 22.82 9.52
CA GLU A 72 -4.46 23.67 8.65
C GLU A 72 -3.95 25.11 8.67
N HIS A 73 -3.06 25.43 7.73
CA HIS A 73 -2.60 26.80 7.51
C HIS A 73 -3.09 27.31 6.15
N LYS A 74 -4.13 28.16 6.15
CA LYS A 74 -4.62 28.82 4.92
C LYS A 74 -3.62 29.90 4.49
N SER A 75 -2.86 29.63 3.43
CA SER A 75 -1.95 30.58 2.79
C SER A 75 -2.11 30.50 1.27
N ARG A 76 -2.14 31.66 0.60
CA ARG A 76 -2.07 31.75 -0.87
C ARG A 76 -0.65 31.50 -1.40
N LYS A 77 0.38 31.64 -0.54
CA LYS A 77 1.78 31.36 -0.90
C LYS A 77 2.07 29.86 -0.77
N TRP A 78 2.42 29.21 -1.89
CA TRP A 78 2.69 27.77 -1.97
C TRP A 78 3.88 27.33 -1.10
N THR A 79 4.88 28.19 -0.94
CA THR A 79 6.08 27.91 -0.11
C THR A 79 5.75 27.65 1.34
N ARG A 80 4.80 28.41 1.92
CA ARG A 80 4.33 28.19 3.29
C ARG A 80 3.63 26.84 3.45
N ARG A 81 2.90 26.39 2.42
CA ARG A 81 2.22 25.09 2.43
C ARG A 81 3.23 23.94 2.55
N ILE A 82 4.33 24.01 1.80
CA ILE A 82 5.41 23.01 1.88
C ILE A 82 6.11 23.05 3.24
N PHE A 83 6.39 24.24 3.78
CA PHE A 83 7.04 24.37 5.08
C PHE A 83 6.26 23.66 6.19
N PHE A 84 4.95 23.90 6.30
CA PHE A 84 4.11 23.22 7.30
C PHE A 84 3.95 21.72 7.02
N GLN A 85 3.97 21.30 5.75
CA GLN A 85 3.95 19.89 5.39
C GLN A 85 5.21 19.16 5.86
N ILE A 86 6.40 19.76 5.68
CA ILE A 86 7.67 19.19 6.15
C ILE A 86 7.67 19.04 7.68
N ILE A 87 7.23 20.07 8.42
CA ILE A 87 7.14 20.00 9.89
C ILE A 87 6.18 18.90 10.33
N SER A 88 4.99 18.84 9.71
CA SER A 88 4.00 17.81 10.01
C SER A 88 4.55 16.40 9.81
N THR A 89 5.26 16.15 8.70
CA THR A 89 5.89 14.85 8.43
C THR A 89 7.06 14.56 9.35
N ALA A 90 7.85 15.56 9.74
CA ALA A 90 8.94 15.38 10.69
C ALA A 90 8.42 14.98 12.08
N MET A 91 7.32 15.58 12.55
CA MET A 91 6.68 15.22 13.82
C MET A 91 6.10 13.79 13.79
N THR A 92 5.41 13.41 12.70
CA THR A 92 4.88 12.03 12.58
C THR A 92 6.00 11.01 12.55
N ASN A 93 7.10 11.30 11.84
CA ASN A 93 8.26 10.41 11.81
C ASN A 93 8.97 10.32 13.17
N ALA A 94 9.10 11.44 13.89
CA ALA A 94 9.70 11.47 15.23
C ALA A 94 8.89 10.68 16.27
N TRP A 95 7.56 10.63 16.14
CA TRP A 95 6.71 9.81 17.00
C TRP A 95 6.79 8.31 16.70
N GLN A 96 7.13 7.94 15.47
CA GLN A 96 7.24 6.54 15.04
C GLN A 96 8.63 5.93 15.28
N LEU A 97 9.63 6.76 15.59
CA LEU A 97 10.99 6.37 16.00
C LEU A 97 11.03 6.06 17.49
#